data_AF-A0A8H6F595-F1
#
_entry.id   AF-A0A8H6F595-F1
#
_cell.length_a   1.000
_cell.length_b   1.000
_cell.length_c   1.000
_cell.angle_alpha   90.00
_cell.angle_beta   90.00
_cell.angle_gamma   90.00
#
_symmetry.space_group_name_H-M   'P 1'
#
loop_
_entity.id
_entity.type
_entity.pdbx_description
1 polymer ?
#
loop_
_entity_poly.entity_id
_entity_poly.type
_entity_poly.pdbx_seq_one_letter_code
_entity_poly.pdbx_strand_id
1 'polypeptide(L)'
;MKLTPTAIYIAPDIDSPKHFHLSKNEDHSTNGKTTQISDIVIKAGGEDRDKPSDHKDTPLGNLRAELTTLQDHLNIFLTERMKLEKLKNGGGGDDNNKSNEQDLERRILDEGVEEEEIE
;
A
#
# COMPACT_ATOMS: atom_id res chain seq x y z
N MET A 1 -31.57 8.48 -1.06
CA MET A 1 -30.30 8.37 -1.81
C MET A 1 -29.17 8.38 -0.79
N LYS A 2 -28.29 7.37 -0.77
CA LYS A 2 -27.09 7.39 0.07
C LYS A 2 -26.01 8.17 -0.67
N LEU A 3 -25.44 9.19 -0.03
CA LEU A 3 -24.26 9.91 -0.55
C LEU A 3 -23.05 9.01 -0.29
N THR A 4 -22.34 8.63 -1.35
CA THR A 4 -21.09 7.85 -1.27
C THR A 4 -19.90 8.74 -1.60
N PRO A 5 -18.74 8.55 -0.95
CA PRO A 5 -17.54 9.31 -1.26
C PRO A 5 -17.06 8.99 -2.68
N THR A 6 -16.55 10.02 -3.36
CA THR A 6 -16.01 9.93 -4.72
C THR A 6 -14.77 10.81 -4.83
N ALA A 7 -13.89 10.50 -5.78
CA ALA A 7 -12.71 11.31 -6.07
C ALA A 7 -12.50 11.45 -7.58
N ILE A 8 -11.85 12.54 -7.97
CA ILE A 8 -11.47 12.81 -9.36
C ILE A 8 -9.99 13.15 -9.38
N TYR A 9 -9.22 12.41 -10.17
CA TYR A 9 -7.80 12.65 -10.39
C TYR A 9 -7.57 13.28 -11.76
N ILE A 10 -6.74 14.32 -11.79
CA ILE A 10 -6.39 15.09 -12.98
C ILE A 10 -4.88 15.29 -12.98
N ALA A 11 -4.22 15.05 -14.11
CA ALA A 11 -2.79 15.30 -14.29
C ALA A 11 -2.49 15.72 -15.74
N PRO A 12 -1.36 16.41 -15.99
CA PRO A 12 -1.03 16.92 -17.33
C PRO A 12 -0.80 15.83 -18.40
N ASP A 13 -0.45 14.63 -17.97
CA ASP A 13 -0.10 13.49 -18.82
C ASP A 13 -1.25 12.50 -19.04
N ILE A 14 -2.46 12.82 -18.54
CA ILE A 14 -3.67 12.04 -18.81
C ILE A 14 -4.68 12.88 -19.61
N ASP A 15 -5.18 12.31 -20.70
CA ASP A 15 -6.07 13.02 -21.62
C ASP A 15 -7.48 13.25 -21.03
N SER A 16 -7.86 12.48 -20.01
CA SER A 16 -9.18 12.55 -19.38
C SER A 16 -9.10 12.36 -17.87
N PRO A 17 -9.90 13.09 -17.05
CA PRO A 17 -9.98 12.89 -15.62
C PRO A 17 -10.29 11.43 -15.25
N LYS A 18 -9.54 10.87 -14.30
CA LYS A 18 -9.82 9.55 -13.74
C LYS A 18 -10.81 9.69 -12.59
N HIS A 19 -12.00 9.16 -12.78
CA HIS A 19 -13.05 9.14 -11.75
C HIS A 19 -12.94 7.87 -10.90
N PHE A 20 -13.07 8.06 -9.59
CA PHE A 20 -13.14 6.98 -8.61
C PHE A 20 -14.52 6.97 -7.97
N HIS A 21 -15.25 5.89 -8.21
CA HIS A 21 -16.56 5.61 -7.64
C HIS A 21 -16.53 4.26 -6.95
N LEU A 22 -17.04 4.21 -5.72
CA LEU A 22 -17.22 2.95 -5.01
C LEU A 22 -18.40 2.17 -5.62
N SER A 23 -18.21 0.87 -5.80
CA SER A 23 -19.26 0.02 -6.35
C SER A 23 -20.26 -0.35 -5.25
N LYS A 24 -21.56 -0.46 -5.58
CA LYS A 24 -22.59 -0.82 -4.58
C LYS A 24 -22.41 -2.21 -3.96
N ASN A 25 -21.71 -3.11 -4.65
CA ASN A 25 -21.49 -4.50 -4.25
C ASN A 25 -20.04 -4.73 -3.79
N GLU A 26 -19.30 -3.67 -3.52
CA GLU A 26 -17.93 -3.78 -3.04
C GLU A 26 -17.92 -3.93 -1.53
N ASP A 27 -17.17 -4.91 -1.03
CA ASP A 27 -17.00 -5.11 0.41
C ASP A 27 -16.12 -4.00 0.97
N HIS A 28 -16.68 -3.19 1.87
CA HIS A 28 -15.98 -2.10 2.54
C HIS A 28 -15.42 -2.57 3.88
N SER A 29 -14.15 -2.28 4.11
CA SER A 29 -13.46 -2.61 5.36
C SER A 29 -12.68 -1.39 5.83
N THR A 30 -12.53 -1.28 7.15
CA THR A 30 -11.64 -0.28 7.76
C THR A 30 -10.19 -0.71 7.74
N ASN A 31 -9.94 -1.97 7.41
CA ASN A 31 -8.62 -2.52 7.22
C ASN A 31 -8.25 -2.45 5.73
N GLY A 32 -7.55 -1.39 5.33
CA GLY A 32 -7.16 -1.14 3.95
C GLY A 32 -6.06 -2.08 3.48
N LYS A 33 -6.19 -2.61 2.26
CA LYS A 33 -5.20 -3.53 1.66
C LYS A 33 -3.84 -2.88 1.45
N THR A 34 -3.82 -1.58 1.22
CA THR A 34 -2.59 -0.82 0.97
C THR A 34 -1.98 -0.21 2.23
N THR A 35 -2.68 -0.28 3.36
CA THR A 35 -2.25 0.29 4.65
C THR A 35 -1.83 -0.76 5.67
N GLN A 36 -1.93 -2.05 5.32
CA GLN A 36 -1.50 -3.16 6.17
C GLN A 36 0.02 -3.23 6.27
N ILE A 37 0.48 -3.84 7.37
CA ILE A 37 1.88 -4.22 7.52
C ILE A 37 2.33 -5.14 6.38
N SER A 38 3.60 -5.09 6.00
CA SER A 38 4.09 -5.79 4.80
C SER A 38 3.92 -7.31 4.92
N ASP A 39 3.69 -7.97 3.78
CA ASP A 39 3.55 -9.43 3.70
C ASP A 39 4.74 -10.19 4.31
N ILE A 40 5.93 -9.59 4.26
CA ILE A 40 7.17 -10.14 4.81
C ILE A 40 7.05 -10.22 6.34
N VAL A 41 6.58 -9.15 6.98
CA VAL A 41 6.42 -9.09 8.43
C VAL A 41 5.28 -9.99 8.89
N ILE A 42 4.17 -10.07 8.14
CA ILE A 42 3.08 -11.01 8.41
C ILE A 42 3.60 -12.46 8.38
N LYS A 43 4.38 -12.83 7.35
CA LYS A 43 4.95 -14.18 7.21
C LYS A 43 5.97 -14.52 8.30
N ALA A 44 6.67 -13.52 8.83
CA ALA A 44 7.57 -13.66 9.97
C ALA A 44 6.83 -13.81 11.32
N GLY A 45 5.49 -13.82 11.32
CA GLY A 45 4.66 -13.91 12.52
C GLY A 45 4.39 -12.57 13.21
N GLY A 46 4.67 -11.45 12.54
CA GLY A 46 4.35 -10.12 13.04
C GLY A 46 2.84 -9.86 13.04
N GLU A 47 2.36 -9.20 14.09
CA GLU A 47 0.96 -8.78 14.24
C GLU A 47 0.84 -7.26 14.10
N ASP A 48 -0.12 -6.81 13.29
CA ASP A 48 -0.47 -5.39 13.19
C ASP A 48 -1.28 -4.96 14.42
N ARG A 49 -0.57 -4.47 15.43
CA ARG A 49 -1.13 -3.99 16.70
C ARG A 49 -1.81 -2.63 16.58
N ASP A 50 -1.52 -1.88 15.52
CA ASP A 50 -2.08 -0.55 15.26
C ASP A 50 -3.28 -0.59 14.30
N LYS A 51 -3.73 -1.81 13.95
CA LYS A 51 -4.87 -2.00 13.05
C LYS A 51 -6.12 -1.28 13.58
N PRO A 52 -6.83 -0.55 12.71
CA PRO A 52 -8.08 0.09 13.10
C PRO A 52 -9.12 -0.96 13.53
N SER A 53 -9.96 -0.60 14.50
CA SER A 53 -11.09 -1.43 14.90
C SER A 53 -12.05 -1.67 13.72
N ASP A 54 -12.75 -2.80 13.72
CA ASP A 54 -13.81 -3.07 12.76
C ASP A 54 -14.87 -1.95 12.79
N HIS A 55 -15.44 -1.63 11.64
CA HIS A 55 -16.52 -0.67 11.60
C HIS A 55 -17.76 -1.19 12.32
N LYS A 56 -18.38 -0.31 13.11
CA LYS A 56 -19.74 -0.53 13.62
C LYS A 56 -20.74 -0.11 12.55
N ASP A 57 -21.88 -0.80 12.44
CA ASP A 57 -22.97 -0.40 11.54
C ASP A 57 -23.64 0.89 12.02
N THR A 58 -22.94 1.97 11.73
CA THR A 58 -23.26 3.35 12.09
C THR A 58 -22.93 4.19 10.86
N PRO A 59 -23.59 5.33 10.65
CA PRO A 59 -23.32 6.17 9.49
C PRO A 59 -21.83 6.53 9.34
N LEU A 60 -21.16 6.83 10.45
CA LEU A 60 -19.73 7.19 10.45
C LEU A 60 -18.81 5.96 10.29
N GLY A 61 -19.19 4.81 10.85
CA GLY A 61 -18.45 3.55 10.66
C GLY A 61 -18.49 3.09 9.21
N ASN A 62 -19.66 3.16 8.58
CA ASN A 62 -19.85 2.84 7.17
C ASN A 62 -19.09 3.82 6.26
N LEU A 63 -19.13 5.12 6.56
CA LEU A 63 -18.34 6.12 5.85
C LEU A 63 -16.83 5.87 5.96
N ARG A 64 -16.35 5.48 7.15
CA ARG A 64 -14.93 5.15 7.36
C ARG A 64 -14.50 3.98 6.48
N ALA A 65 -15.29 2.91 6.45
CA ALA A 65 -15.02 1.75 5.61
C ALA A 65 -15.01 2.12 4.11
N GLU A 66 -15.97 2.92 3.66
CA GLU A 66 -16.02 3.43 2.28
C GLU A 66 -14.80 4.29 1.93
N LEU A 67 -14.37 5.19 2.83
CA LEU A 67 -13.18 6.01 2.62
C LEU A 67 -11.90 5.19 2.57
N THR A 68 -11.78 4.15 3.41
CA THR A 68 -10.63 3.23 3.35
C THR A 68 -10.57 2.50 2.01
N THR A 69 -11.70 2.02 1.48
CA THR A 69 -11.74 1.44 0.13
C THR A 69 -11.33 2.46 -0.94
N LEU A 70 -11.81 3.70 -0.85
CA LEU A 70 -11.43 4.76 -1.79
C LEU A 70 -9.93 5.08 -1.72
N GLN A 71 -9.36 5.09 -0.51
CA GLN A 71 -7.93 5.26 -0.28
C GLN A 71 -7.12 4.14 -0.96
N ASP A 72 -7.54 2.88 -0.83
CA ASP A 72 -6.89 1.75 -1.50
C ASP A 72 -6.90 1.90 -3.02
N HIS A 73 -8.03 2.30 -3.61
CA HIS A 73 -8.12 2.54 -5.05
C HIS A 73 -7.16 3.62 -5.53
N LEU A 74 -7.04 4.72 -4.77
CA LEU A 74 -6.11 5.79 -5.09
C LEU A 74 -4.66 5.32 -4.98
N ASN A 75 -4.33 4.60 -3.90
CA ASN A 75 -2.98 4.08 -3.68
C ASN A 75 -2.55 3.09 -4.75
N ILE A 76 -3.42 2.14 -5.13
CA ILE A 76 -3.16 1.18 -6.21
C ILE A 76 -2.91 1.93 -7.51
N PHE A 77 -3.81 2.84 -7.88
CA PHE A 77 -3.71 3.60 -9.12
C PHE A 77 -2.40 4.40 -9.21
N LEU A 78 -2.05 5.15 -8.16
CA LEU A 78 -0.83 5.96 -8.14
C LEU A 78 0.42 5.07 -8.15
N THR A 79 0.40 3.95 -7.43
CA THR A 79 1.53 3.00 -7.39
C THR A 79 1.78 2.36 -8.76
N GLU A 80 0.74 1.93 -9.45
CA GLU A 80 0.84 1.44 -10.82
C GLU A 80 1.40 2.49 -11.76
N ARG A 81 0.95 3.74 -11.61
CA ARG A 81 1.44 4.86 -12.43
C ARG A 81 2.93 5.12 -12.23
N MET A 82 3.40 5.12 -10.98
CA MET A 82 4.83 5.25 -10.66
C MET A 82 5.66 4.10 -11.25
N LYS A 83 5.15 2.85 -11.23
CA LYS A 83 5.83 1.71 -11.86
C LYS A 83 5.97 1.91 -13.38
N LEU A 84 4.91 2.37 -14.04
CA LEU A 84 4.94 2.65 -15.49
C LEU A 84 5.90 3.81 -15.84
N GLU A 85 5.96 4.86 -15.03
CA GLU A 85 6.92 5.96 -15.21
C GLU A 85 8.37 5.47 -15.04
N LYS A 86 8.66 4.62 -14.04
CA LYS A 86 9.98 4.00 -13.86
C LYS A 86 10.41 3.17 -15.08
N LEU A 87 9.49 2.39 -15.66
CA LEU A 87 9.74 1.61 -16.87
C LEU A 87 10.00 2.51 -18.11
N LYS A 88 9.26 3.62 -18.25
CA LYS A 88 9.40 4.55 -19.39
C LYS A 88 10.67 5.39 -19.35
N ASN A 89 11.13 5.78 -18.17
CA ASN A 89 12.29 6.67 -18.00
C ASN A 89 13.65 5.94 -18.06
N GLY A 90 13.69 4.70 -18.58
CA GLY A 90 14.95 3.97 -18.78
C GLY A 90 15.66 3.57 -17.49
N GLY A 91 14.95 3.56 -16.36
CA GLY A 91 15.43 3.08 -15.08
C GLY A 91 15.54 1.56 -15.07
N GLY A 92 16.55 1.03 -15.76
CA GLY A 92 17.15 -0.27 -15.46
C GLY A 92 17.82 -0.22 -14.08
N GLY A 93 17.01 -0.18 -13.04
CA GLY A 93 17.37 -0.26 -11.63
C GLY A 93 16.69 -1.45 -10.98
N ASP A 94 16.93 -2.62 -11.57
CA ASP A 94 17.01 -3.91 -10.90
C ASP A 94 15.73 -4.63 -10.41
N ASP A 95 14.91 -5.09 -11.36
CA ASP A 95 13.98 -6.21 -11.11
C ASP A 95 14.65 -7.60 -11.24
N ASN A 96 15.96 -7.67 -11.52
CA ASN A 96 16.76 -8.89 -11.42
C ASN A 96 17.36 -9.11 -10.01
N ASN A 97 17.22 -8.14 -9.10
CA ASN A 97 17.67 -8.22 -7.70
C ASN A 97 16.58 -8.62 -6.70
N LYS A 98 15.42 -9.15 -7.10
CA LYS A 98 14.52 -9.73 -6.08
C LYS A 98 15.19 -10.87 -5.29
N SER A 99 16.18 -11.56 -5.87
CA SER A 99 17.04 -12.52 -5.15
C SER A 99 18.11 -11.84 -4.30
N ASN A 100 18.69 -10.74 -4.77
CA ASN A 100 19.79 -10.05 -4.09
C ASN A 100 19.34 -9.11 -2.97
N GLU A 101 18.14 -8.53 -3.01
CA GLU A 101 17.63 -7.68 -1.92
C GLU A 101 17.29 -8.55 -0.70
N GLN A 102 16.75 -9.76 -0.92
CA GLN A 102 16.58 -10.77 0.13
C GLN A 102 17.92 -11.30 0.66
N ASP A 103 18.93 -11.48 -0.20
CA ASP A 103 20.27 -11.89 0.22
C ASP A 103 21.04 -10.74 0.92
N LEU A 104 20.81 -9.49 0.53
CA LEU A 104 21.44 -8.31 1.13
C LEU A 104 20.83 -8.01 2.51
N GLU A 105 19.50 -8.05 2.63
CA GLU A 105 18.81 -7.94 3.91
C GLU A 105 19.19 -9.10 4.86
N ARG A 106 19.30 -10.34 4.36
CA ARG A 106 19.82 -11.49 5.15
C ARG A 106 21.26 -11.28 5.60
N ARG A 107 22.16 -10.83 4.71
CA ARG A 107 23.58 -10.58 5.06
C ARG A 107 23.73 -9.49 6.11
N ILE A 108 22.95 -8.40 6.00
CA ILE A 108 22.98 -7.31 6.99
C ILE A 108 22.44 -7.76 8.35
N LEU A 109 21.51 -8.73 8.39
CA LEU A 109 20.96 -9.28 9.63
C LEU A 109 21.81 -10.40 10.25
N ASP A 110 22.53 -11.20 9.45
CA ASP A 110 23.40 -12.30 9.92
C ASP A 110 24.81 -11.82 10.31
N GLU A 111 25.34 -10.77 9.67
CA GLU A 111 26.54 -10.06 10.15
C GLU A 111 26.18 -9.15 11.34
N GLY A 112 25.75 -9.78 12.43
CA GLY A 112 25.72 -9.12 13.73
C GLY A 112 27.11 -8.56 14.00
N VAL A 113 27.22 -7.24 14.10
CA VAL A 113 28.44 -6.51 14.41
C VAL A 113 29.05 -7.11 15.68
N GLU A 114 30.14 -7.90 15.55
CA GLU A 114 30.97 -8.22 16.70
C GLU A 114 31.57 -6.89 17.16
N GLU A 115 31.15 -6.41 18.33
CA GLU A 115 31.74 -5.25 18.98
C GLU A 115 33.22 -5.57 19.24
N GLU A 116 34.11 -5.07 18.38
CA GLU A 116 35.56 -5.12 18.61
C GLU A 116 35.85 -4.32 19.89
N GLU A 117 36.12 -5.04 20.96
CA GLU A 117 36.59 -4.53 22.26
C GLU A 117 37.96 -3.87 22.03
N ILE A 118 37.99 -2.54 22.02
CA ILE A 118 39.23 -1.76 21.89
C ILE A 118 39.95 -1.81 23.24
N GLU A 119 41.06 -2.54 23.32
CA GLU A 119 42.05 -2.46 24.40
C GLU A 119 43.38 -1.86 23.90
#